data_AF-A0A7S3IFK6-F1
#
_entry.id   AF-A0A7S3IFK6-F1
#
_cell.length_a   1.000
_cell.length_b   1.000
_cell.length_c   1.000
_cell.angle_alpha   90.00
_cell.angle_beta   90.00
_cell.angle_gamma   90.00
#
_symmetry.space_group_name_H-M   'P 1'
#
loop_
_entity.id
_entity.type
_entity.pdbx_description
1 polymer ?
#
loop_
_entity_poly.entity_id
_entity_poly.type
_entity_poly.pdbx_seq_one_letter_code
_entity_poly.pdbx_strand_id
1 'polypeptide(L)'
;MARHSSFGNTTVLLVDRKEDPVTPLLNQWTYQAMIHELLGLNNNKVDLKHLTHLPDEMKEVIIACEDDEFFRDIMFSNFGDVADSIHKMVQKFLTSKKSQAQFSTIEDMQRIIENFPEFKKGERNTTKHFNILEELRKQVDSKDLYEVSELEQDLVCGSESASKHFKAVQ
;
A
#
# COMPACT_ATOMS: atom_id res chain seq x y z
N MET A 1 -2.86 -53.99 10.67
CA MET A 1 -1.94 -52.84 10.46
C MET A 1 -2.77 -51.56 10.41
N ALA A 2 -2.97 -50.91 11.56
CA ALA A 2 -3.67 -49.62 11.64
C ALA A 2 -2.63 -48.50 11.60
N ARG A 3 -2.75 -47.60 10.62
CA ARG A 3 -1.90 -46.42 10.45
C ARG A 3 -2.29 -45.39 11.52
N HIS A 4 -1.38 -45.11 12.46
CA HIS A 4 -1.45 -43.92 13.30
C HIS A 4 -1.17 -42.70 12.41
N SER A 5 -2.23 -41.99 12.00
CA SER A 5 -2.10 -40.64 11.48
C SER A 5 -1.87 -39.69 12.66
N SER A 6 -0.65 -39.18 12.80
CA SER A 6 -0.30 -38.10 13.72
C SER A 6 -1.08 -36.84 13.35
N PHE A 7 -2.20 -36.57 14.03
CA PHE A 7 -2.83 -35.25 13.99
C PHE A 7 -1.84 -34.25 14.60
N GLY A 8 -1.43 -33.24 13.83
CA GLY A 8 -0.60 -32.16 14.35
C GLY A 8 -1.37 -31.43 15.44
N ASN A 9 -0.76 -31.25 16.62
CA ASN A 9 -1.36 -30.52 17.71
C ASN A 9 -1.57 -29.05 17.29
N THR A 10 -2.82 -28.57 17.31
CA THR A 10 -3.14 -27.16 17.06
C THR A 10 -2.87 -26.35 18.32
N THR A 11 -2.02 -25.33 18.19
CA THR A 11 -1.73 -24.38 19.28
C THR A 11 -2.52 -23.09 19.08
N VAL A 12 -3.20 -22.63 20.12
CA VAL A 12 -3.83 -21.31 20.15
C VAL A 12 -2.94 -20.38 20.98
N LEU A 13 -2.49 -19.29 20.39
CA LEU A 13 -1.69 -18.26 21.06
C LEU A 13 -2.58 -17.06 21.41
N LEU A 14 -2.69 -16.75 22.70
CA LEU A 14 -3.40 -15.58 23.21
C LEU A 14 -2.38 -14.54 23.67
N VAL A 15 -2.42 -13.35 23.07
CA VAL A 15 -1.50 -12.25 23.37
C VAL A 15 -2.31 -11.02 23.76
N ASP A 16 -1.90 -10.31 24.81
CA ASP A 16 -2.46 -9.01 25.16
C ASP A 16 -1.75 -7.91 24.35
N ARG A 17 -2.50 -6.97 23.78
CA ARG A 17 -1.92 -5.85 23.01
C ARG A 17 -0.99 -4.98 23.86
N LYS A 18 -1.15 -4.99 25.19
CA LYS A 18 -0.27 -4.27 26.12
C LYS A 18 1.18 -4.72 26.08
N GLU A 19 1.46 -5.94 25.60
CA GLU A 19 2.82 -6.45 25.44
C GLU A 19 3.58 -5.78 24.29
N ASP A 20 2.86 -5.22 23.31
CA ASP A 20 3.43 -4.45 22.20
C ASP A 20 2.50 -3.27 21.85
N PRO A 21 2.58 -2.18 22.61
CA PRO A 21 1.82 -0.97 22.35
C PRO A 21 2.45 -0.08 21.28
N VAL A 22 3.65 -0.42 20.78
CA VAL A 22 4.43 0.42 19.86
C VAL A 22 4.06 0.16 18.40
N THR A 23 3.91 -1.11 18.01
CA THR A 23 3.54 -1.46 16.62
C THR A 23 2.30 -0.75 16.05
N PRO A 24 1.19 -0.49 16.80
CA PRO A 24 0.04 0.22 16.23
C PRO A 24 0.24 1.73 16.09
N LEU A 25 1.32 2.28 16.67
CA LEU A 25 1.62 3.72 16.63
C LEU A 25 2.58 4.08 15.51
N LEU A 26 3.31 3.11 14.96
CA LEU A 26 4.25 3.32 13.87
C LEU A 26 3.52 3.52 12.54
N ASN A 27 4.00 4.46 11.73
CA ASN A 27 3.59 4.57 10.34
C ASN A 27 3.83 3.25 9.60
N GLN A 28 2.82 2.77 8.90
CA GLN A 28 2.89 1.54 8.14
C GLN A 28 3.27 1.81 6.69
N TRP A 29 4.07 0.92 6.09
CA TRP A 29 4.53 1.06 4.70
C TRP A 29 4.13 -0.10 3.78
N THR A 30 3.40 -1.09 4.30
CA THR A 30 2.79 -2.13 3.47
C THR A 30 1.48 -1.62 2.89
N TYR A 31 1.16 -2.02 1.66
CA TYR A 31 0.06 -1.41 0.91
C TYR A 31 -1.28 -1.45 1.63
N GLN A 32 -1.69 -2.62 2.13
CA GLN A 32 -2.95 -2.75 2.87
C GLN A 32 -2.96 -1.93 4.16
N ALA A 33 -1.85 -1.89 4.89
CA ALA A 33 -1.76 -1.16 6.14
C ALA A 33 -1.82 0.35 5.91
N MET A 34 -1.14 0.86 4.88
CA MET A 34 -1.22 2.26 4.46
C MET A 34 -2.64 2.67 4.08
N ILE A 35 -3.37 1.83 3.33
CA ILE A 35 -4.77 2.08 3.00
C ILE A 35 -5.61 2.22 4.27
N HIS A 36 -5.45 1.28 5.21
CA HIS A 36 -6.19 1.31 6.47
C HIS A 36 -5.87 2.55 7.32
N GLU A 37 -4.59 2.94 7.37
CA GLU A 37 -4.12 4.06 8.20
C GLU A 37 -4.46 5.43 7.60
N LEU A 38 -4.19 5.64 6.30
CA LEU A 38 -4.26 6.96 5.68
C LEU A 38 -5.60 7.25 5.00
N LEU A 39 -6.28 6.23 4.49
CA LEU A 39 -7.56 6.37 3.76
C LEU A 39 -8.75 5.82 4.55
N GLY A 40 -8.49 4.95 5.53
CA GLY A 40 -9.51 4.20 6.25
C GLY A 40 -9.97 2.98 5.44
N LEU A 41 -9.93 1.81 6.09
CA LEU A 41 -10.44 0.56 5.53
C LEU A 41 -11.48 -0.03 6.48
N ASN A 42 -12.76 0.11 6.13
CA ASN A 42 -13.87 -0.37 6.95
C ASN A 42 -14.66 -1.43 6.20
N ASN A 43 -14.74 -2.66 6.73
CA ASN A 43 -15.39 -3.79 6.06
C ASN A 43 -14.90 -3.98 4.61
N ASN A 44 -13.58 -3.93 4.41
CA ASN A 44 -12.92 -4.02 3.10
C ASN A 44 -13.31 -2.91 2.11
N LYS A 45 -13.86 -1.78 2.60
CA LYS A 45 -14.21 -0.62 1.79
C LYS A 45 -13.34 0.57 2.12
N VAL A 46 -12.94 1.28 1.06
CA VAL A 46 -12.22 2.55 1.11
C VAL A 46 -13.15 3.63 0.56
N ASP A 47 -13.27 4.72 1.30
CA ASP A 47 -14.06 5.88 0.87
C ASP A 47 -13.15 6.90 0.18
N LEU A 48 -13.43 7.19 -1.09
CA LEU A 48 -12.73 8.16 -1.93
C LEU A 48 -13.65 9.30 -2.37
N LYS A 49 -14.79 9.52 -1.68
CA LYS A 49 -15.79 10.54 -2.06
C LYS A 49 -15.24 11.97 -2.10
N HIS A 50 -14.16 12.26 -1.39
CA HIS A 50 -13.50 13.56 -1.43
C HIS A 50 -12.80 13.85 -2.76
N LEU A 51 -12.53 12.82 -3.57
CA LEU A 51 -11.95 12.95 -4.90
C LEU A 51 -13.03 13.30 -5.93
N THR A 52 -13.19 14.60 -6.20
CA THR A 52 -14.25 15.13 -7.09
C THR A 52 -14.09 14.77 -8.56
N HIS A 53 -12.90 14.35 -8.99
CA HIS A 53 -12.61 13.96 -10.37
C HIS A 53 -12.98 12.50 -10.67
N LEU A 54 -13.26 11.68 -9.64
CA LEU A 54 -13.63 10.29 -9.81
C LEU A 54 -15.12 10.12 -10.14
N PRO A 55 -15.47 9.19 -11.04
CA PRO A 55 -16.87 8.77 -11.24
C PRO A 55 -17.51 8.27 -9.94
N ASP A 56 -18.83 8.39 -9.82
CA ASP A 56 -19.56 7.92 -8.63
C ASP A 56 -19.29 6.44 -8.30
N GLU A 57 -19.09 5.62 -9.32
CA GLU A 57 -18.76 4.19 -9.19
C GLU A 57 -17.40 3.92 -8.54
N MET A 58 -16.48 4.91 -8.53
CA MET A 58 -15.14 4.80 -7.95
C MET A 58 -14.99 5.57 -6.62
N LYS A 59 -16.07 6.17 -6.11
CA LYS A 59 -16.07 6.88 -4.83
C LYS A 59 -16.08 5.95 -3.62
N GLU A 60 -16.56 4.73 -3.78
CA GLU A 60 -16.49 3.70 -2.74
C GLU A 60 -15.92 2.42 -3.36
N VAL A 61 -14.79 1.97 -2.83
CA VAL A 61 -13.98 0.95 -3.46
C VAL A 61 -13.84 -0.26 -2.55
N ILE A 62 -14.12 -1.45 -3.09
CA ILE A 62 -13.93 -2.72 -2.39
C ILE A 62 -12.49 -3.23 -2.64
N ILE A 63 -11.82 -3.58 -1.54
CA ILE A 63 -10.46 -4.08 -1.49
C ILE A 63 -10.49 -5.44 -0.78
N ALA A 64 -10.58 -6.51 -1.57
CA ALA A 64 -10.68 -7.89 -1.11
C ALA A 64 -9.74 -8.77 -1.96
N CYS A 65 -8.91 -9.59 -1.31
CA CYS A 65 -7.92 -10.42 -2.01
C CYS A 65 -8.53 -11.67 -2.67
N GLU A 66 -9.76 -12.01 -2.30
CA GLU A 66 -10.53 -13.10 -2.88
C GLU A 66 -10.95 -12.78 -4.33
N ASP A 67 -11.36 -11.53 -4.58
CA ASP A 67 -11.93 -11.08 -5.85
C ASP A 67 -10.94 -10.24 -6.70
N ASP A 68 -9.76 -9.92 -6.14
CA ASP A 68 -8.75 -9.11 -6.80
C ASP A 68 -7.37 -9.76 -6.72
N GLU A 69 -7.00 -10.46 -7.79
CA GLU A 69 -5.69 -11.12 -7.93
C GLU A 69 -4.54 -10.11 -7.89
N PHE A 70 -4.71 -8.94 -8.50
CA PHE A 70 -3.68 -7.90 -8.46
C PHE A 70 -3.44 -7.44 -7.02
N PHE A 71 -4.52 -7.14 -6.27
CA PHE A 71 -4.40 -6.76 -4.87
C PHE A 71 -3.72 -7.85 -4.03
N ARG A 72 -4.12 -9.11 -4.21
CA ARG A 72 -3.57 -10.26 -3.48
C ARG A 72 -2.06 -10.37 -3.62
N ASP A 73 -1.51 -10.05 -4.79
CA ASP A 73 -0.08 -10.13 -5.05
C ASP A 73 0.70 -8.97 -4.40
N ILE A 74 0.09 -7.79 -4.25
CA ILE A 74 0.77 -6.57 -3.78
C ILE A 74 0.40 -6.14 -2.35
N MET A 75 -0.60 -6.77 -1.71
CA MET A 75 -1.19 -6.29 -0.45
C MET A 75 -0.20 -6.13 0.70
N PHE A 76 0.85 -6.96 0.73
CA PHE A 76 1.92 -6.93 1.73
C PHE A 76 3.22 -6.33 1.21
N SER A 77 3.26 -5.90 -0.05
CA SER A 77 4.41 -5.23 -0.63
C SER A 77 4.56 -3.83 -0.04
N ASN A 78 5.81 -3.35 0.00
CA ASN A 78 6.06 -1.98 0.43
C ASN A 78 5.54 -0.97 -0.61
N PHE A 79 5.33 0.27 -0.18
CA PHE A 79 4.82 1.34 -1.02
C PHE A 79 5.57 1.54 -2.35
N GLY A 80 6.90 1.44 -2.34
CA GLY A 80 7.73 1.55 -3.55
C GLY A 80 7.50 0.40 -4.53
N ASP A 81 7.47 -0.83 -4.03
CA ASP A 81 7.22 -2.03 -4.84
C ASP A 81 5.82 -2.00 -5.49
N VAL A 82 4.83 -1.42 -4.81
CA VAL A 82 3.49 -1.24 -5.37
C VAL A 82 3.48 -0.24 -6.52
N ALA A 83 4.18 0.88 -6.36
CA ALA A 83 4.34 1.87 -7.43
C ALA A 83 5.01 1.24 -8.67
N ASP A 84 6.06 0.44 -8.46
CA ASP A 84 6.74 -0.30 -9.53
C ASP A 84 5.83 -1.34 -10.20
N SER A 85 4.98 -2.02 -9.43
CA SER A 85 4.04 -3.02 -9.95
C SER A 85 2.99 -2.37 -10.85
N ILE A 86 2.43 -1.23 -10.44
CA ILE A 86 1.50 -0.45 -11.27
C ILE A 86 2.22 0.10 -12.52
N HIS A 87 3.44 0.61 -12.37
CA HIS A 87 4.25 1.08 -13.49
C HIS A 87 4.44 -0.03 -14.55
N LYS A 88 4.80 -1.24 -14.14
CA LYS A 88 4.96 -2.40 -15.04
C LYS A 88 3.66 -2.74 -15.78
N MET A 89 2.50 -2.63 -15.13
CA MET A 89 1.22 -2.87 -15.78
C MET A 89 0.91 -1.84 -16.86
N VAL A 90 1.10 -0.55 -16.56
CA VAL A 90 0.89 0.53 -17.53
C VAL A 90 1.87 0.38 -18.71
N GLN A 91 3.14 0.03 -18.45
CA GLN A 91 4.13 -0.24 -19.51
C GLN A 91 3.72 -1.42 -20.42
N LYS A 92 3.25 -2.52 -19.81
CA LYS A 92 2.78 -3.70 -20.56
C LYS A 92 1.60 -3.34 -21.46
N PHE A 93 0.68 -2.51 -20.97
CA PHE A 93 -0.44 -2.01 -21.77
C PHE A 93 0.04 -1.17 -22.96
N LEU A 94 0.91 -0.18 -22.75
CA LEU A 94 1.44 0.66 -23.84
C LEU A 94 2.17 -0.16 -24.89
N THR A 95 2.97 -1.14 -24.45
CA THR A 95 3.69 -2.07 -25.33
C THR A 95 2.71 -2.88 -26.19
N SER A 96 1.62 -3.38 -25.60
CA SER A 96 0.58 -4.13 -26.33
C SER A 96 -0.09 -3.28 -27.43
N LYS A 97 -0.22 -1.98 -27.19
CA LYS A 97 -0.78 -1.00 -28.14
C LYS A 97 0.23 -0.52 -29.18
N LYS A 98 1.49 -0.98 -29.11
CA LYS A 98 2.61 -0.46 -29.92
C LYS A 98 2.77 1.06 -29.80
N SER A 99 2.38 1.62 -28.65
CA SER A 99 2.58 3.03 -28.36
C SER A 99 4.04 3.28 -27.99
N GLN A 100 4.60 4.39 -28.44
CA GLN A 100 5.93 4.86 -28.04
C GLN A 100 5.89 5.81 -26.84
N ALA A 101 4.73 5.96 -26.19
CA ALA A 101 4.61 6.81 -25.01
C ALA A 101 5.55 6.32 -23.91
N GLN A 102 6.40 7.22 -23.42
CA GLN A 102 7.27 7.00 -22.27
C GLN A 102 6.72 7.72 -21.06
N PHE A 103 6.94 7.16 -19.87
CA PHE A 103 6.58 7.75 -18.60
C PHE A 103 7.53 7.27 -17.52
N SER A 104 7.78 8.10 -16.52
CA SER A 104 8.63 7.76 -15.37
C SER A 104 7.97 8.05 -14.03
N THR A 105 7.01 8.98 -13.97
CA THR A 105 6.38 9.39 -12.71
C THR A 105 4.93 8.94 -12.57
N ILE A 106 4.38 9.06 -11.36
CA ILE A 106 2.97 8.75 -11.06
C ILE A 106 2.04 9.73 -11.80
N GLU A 107 2.43 10.99 -11.92
CA GLU A 107 1.69 12.01 -12.66
C GLU A 107 1.63 11.69 -14.16
N ASP A 108 2.71 11.14 -14.73
CA ASP A 108 2.69 10.70 -16.13
C ASP A 108 1.77 9.49 -16.33
N MET A 109 1.71 8.58 -15.35
CA MET A 109 0.76 7.45 -15.38
C MET A 109 -0.69 7.94 -15.37
N GLN A 110 -1.00 8.98 -14.58
CA GLN A 110 -2.34 9.59 -14.57
C GLN A 110 -2.74 10.07 -15.97
N ARG A 111 -1.85 10.79 -16.66
CA ARG A 111 -2.08 11.27 -18.03
C ARG A 111 -2.31 10.12 -19.01
N ILE A 112 -1.58 9.02 -18.88
CA ILE A 112 -1.79 7.83 -19.71
C ILE A 112 -3.17 7.23 -19.45
N ILE A 113 -3.54 7.06 -18.19
CA ILE A 113 -4.83 6.49 -17.81
C ILE A 113 -5.99 7.37 -18.31
N GLU A 114 -5.84 8.70 -18.30
CA GLU A 114 -6.81 9.64 -18.85
C GLU A 114 -6.87 9.64 -20.38
N ASN A 115 -5.72 9.56 -21.05
CA ASN A 115 -5.62 9.59 -22.52
C ASN A 115 -6.02 8.26 -23.18
N PHE A 116 -6.01 7.15 -22.45
CA PHE A 116 -6.40 5.83 -22.95
C PHE A 116 -7.60 5.26 -22.20
N PRO A 117 -8.85 5.66 -22.54
CA PRO A 117 -10.07 5.18 -21.87
C PRO A 117 -10.24 3.65 -21.94
N GLU A 118 -9.69 3.00 -22.96
CA GLU A 118 -9.68 1.54 -23.04
C GLU A 118 -8.84 0.87 -21.93
N PHE A 119 -7.84 1.55 -21.38
CA PHE A 119 -7.10 1.07 -20.21
C PHE A 119 -8.02 1.04 -19.00
N LYS A 120 -8.77 2.13 -18.75
CA LYS A 120 -9.78 2.19 -17.67
C LYS A 120 -10.83 1.09 -17.79
N LYS A 121 -11.24 0.77 -19.02
CA LYS A 121 -12.25 -0.28 -19.29
C LYS A 121 -11.69 -1.70 -19.16
N GLY A 122 -10.45 -1.93 -19.61
CA GLY A 122 -9.82 -3.26 -19.60
C GLY A 122 -9.18 -3.63 -18.27
N GLU A 123 -8.63 -2.66 -17.56
CA GLU A 123 -7.82 -2.83 -16.34
C GLU A 123 -8.49 -2.10 -15.17
N ARG A 124 -9.73 -2.50 -14.85
CA ARG A 124 -10.54 -1.86 -13.80
C ARG A 124 -9.85 -1.91 -12.43
N ASN A 125 -9.28 -3.06 -12.06
CA ASN A 125 -8.59 -3.24 -10.79
C ASN A 125 -7.30 -2.40 -10.74
N THR A 126 -6.54 -2.33 -11.83
CA THR A 126 -5.34 -1.49 -11.87
C THR A 126 -5.67 -0.01 -11.77
N THR A 127 -6.72 0.45 -12.46
CA THR A 127 -7.19 1.84 -12.36
C THR A 127 -7.62 2.17 -10.93
N LYS A 128 -8.34 1.25 -10.29
CA LYS A 128 -8.74 1.34 -8.88
C LYS A 128 -7.53 1.49 -7.95
N HIS A 129 -6.53 0.62 -8.10
CA HIS A 129 -5.31 0.65 -7.28
C HIS A 129 -4.39 1.84 -7.59
N PHE A 130 -4.40 2.33 -8.83
CA PHE A 130 -3.72 3.56 -9.22
C PHE A 130 -4.29 4.77 -8.48
N ASN A 131 -5.62 4.95 -8.47
CA ASN A 131 -6.25 6.07 -7.76
C ASN A 131 -5.94 6.04 -6.25
N ILE A 132 -5.91 4.83 -5.67
CA ILE A 132 -5.52 4.64 -4.27
C ILE A 132 -4.04 5.00 -4.07
N LEU A 133 -3.15 4.53 -4.94
CA LEU A 133 -1.72 4.85 -4.87
C LEU A 133 -1.48 6.37 -4.97
N GLU A 134 -2.19 7.05 -5.88
CA GLU A 134 -2.11 8.50 -6.06
C GLU A 134 -2.54 9.25 -4.79
N GLU A 135 -3.66 8.86 -4.17
CA GLU A 135 -4.11 9.49 -2.93
C GLU A 135 -3.18 9.18 -1.75
N LEU A 136 -2.66 7.95 -1.65
CA LEU A 136 -1.63 7.61 -0.66
C LEU A 136 -0.38 8.47 -0.85
N ARG A 137 0.09 8.64 -2.09
CA ARG A 137 1.25 9.49 -2.40
C ARG A 137 1.04 10.92 -1.93
N LYS A 138 -0.14 11.48 -2.22
CA LYS A 138 -0.51 12.82 -1.78
C LYS A 138 -0.52 12.94 -0.25
N GLN A 139 -1.04 11.94 0.46
CA GLN A 139 -1.04 11.92 1.93
C GLN A 139 0.39 11.86 2.49
N VAL A 140 1.24 10.99 1.93
CA VAL A 140 2.66 10.85 2.29
C VAL A 140 3.39 12.17 2.11
N ASP A 141 3.25 12.81 0.96
CA ASP A 141 3.94 14.06 0.64
C ASP A 141 3.37 15.24 1.46
N SER A 142 2.05 15.27 1.73
CA SER A 142 1.42 16.39 2.47
C SER A 142 1.72 16.43 3.97
N LYS A 143 2.13 15.29 4.53
CA LYS A 143 2.39 15.10 5.97
C LYS A 143 3.87 14.82 6.26
N ASP A 144 4.74 14.89 5.25
CA ASP A 144 6.17 14.57 5.34
C ASP A 144 6.42 13.21 6.02
N LEU A 145 5.62 12.19 5.66
CA LEU A 145 5.60 10.90 6.40
C LEU A 145 6.93 10.15 6.33
N TYR A 146 7.78 10.42 5.34
CA TYR A 146 9.12 9.85 5.29
C TYR A 146 9.98 10.33 6.47
N GLU A 147 9.98 11.63 6.76
CA GLU A 147 10.75 12.20 7.87
C GLU A 147 10.17 11.77 9.22
N VAL A 148 8.83 11.78 9.34
CA VAL A 148 8.14 11.32 10.55
C VAL A 148 8.43 9.85 10.82
N SER A 149 8.30 8.99 9.81
CA SER A 149 8.57 7.57 9.94
C SER A 149 10.04 7.29 10.24
N GLU A 150 10.99 8.05 9.69
CA GLU A 150 12.41 7.90 10.02
C GLU A 150 12.63 8.17 11.52
N LEU A 151 12.08 9.26 12.04
CA LEU A 151 12.17 9.60 13.46
C LEU A 151 11.53 8.53 14.36
N GLU A 152 10.37 8.00 13.98
CA GLU A 152 9.70 6.91 14.71
C GLU A 152 10.57 5.65 14.78
N GLN A 153 11.17 5.25 13.66
CA GLN A 153 12.06 4.09 13.61
C GLN A 153 13.32 4.32 14.47
N ASP A 154 13.88 5.53 14.45
CA ASP A 154 15.02 5.89 15.29
C ASP A 154 14.70 5.82 16.78
N LEU A 155 13.51 6.29 17.18
CA LEU A 155 13.03 6.23 18.56
C LEU A 155 12.79 4.80 19.04
N VAL A 156 12.21 3.94 18.18
CA VAL A 156 11.81 2.57 18.55
C VAL A 156 12.96 1.58 18.46
N CYS A 157 13.76 1.65 17.41
CA CYS A 157 14.90 0.74 17.20
C CYS A 157 16.13 1.16 18.01
N GLY A 158 16.17 2.40 18.51
CA GLY A 158 17.30 2.95 19.25
C GLY A 158 18.53 3.04 18.35
N SER A 159 18.64 4.09 17.54
CA SER A 159 19.81 4.28 16.70
C SER A 159 21.07 4.54 17.54
N GLU A 160 22.26 4.21 17.01
CA GLU A 160 23.56 4.62 17.56
C GLU A 160 23.63 6.15 17.86
N SER A 161 22.74 6.95 17.28
CA SER A 161 22.62 8.40 17.51
C SER A 161 22.24 8.74 18.96
N ALA A 162 21.45 7.92 19.66
CA ALA A 162 21.23 8.09 21.11
C ALA A 162 22.54 7.92 21.90
N SER A 163 23.40 6.99 21.47
CA SER A 163 24.74 6.79 22.04
C SER A 163 25.70 7.94 21.71
N LYS A 164 25.59 8.55 20.52
CA LYS A 164 26.41 9.71 20.11
C LYS A 164 26.04 10.97 20.88
N HIS A 165 24.75 11.25 21.09
CA HIS A 165 24.34 12.44 21.87
C HIS A 165 24.68 12.29 23.36
N PHE A 166 24.47 11.10 23.94
CA PHE A 166 24.90 10.81 25.31
C PHE A 166 26.40 11.00 25.51
N LYS A 167 27.24 10.55 24.54
CA LYS A 167 28.70 10.76 24.58
C LYS A 167 29.14 12.20 24.32
N ALA A 168 28.32 13.03 23.68
CA ALA A 168 28.64 14.44 23.43
C ALA A 168 28.34 15.35 24.63
N VAL A 169 27.53 14.87 25.59
CA VAL A 169 27.13 15.60 26.80
C VAL A 169 27.87 15.08 28.05
N GLN A 170 28.74 14.07 27.90
CA GLN A 170 29.58 13.51 28.96
C GLN A 170 31.02 14.02 28.89
#